data_AF-A0A3G1KYD0-F1
#
_entry.id   AF-A0A3G1KYD0-F1
#
_cell.length_a   1.000
_cell.length_b   1.000
_cell.length_c   1.000
_cell.angle_alpha   90.00
_cell.angle_beta   90.00
_cell.angle_gamma   90.00
#
_symmetry.space_group_name_H-M   'P 1'
#
loop_
_entity.id
_entity.type
_entity.pdbx_description
1 polymer ?
#
loop_
_entity_poly.entity_id
_entity_poly.type
_entity_poly.pdbx_seq_one_letter_code
_entity_poly.pdbx_strand_id
1 'polypeptide(L)'
;MAYRMWEIMERARKGPFMEQEDFIYNRIIPNMREVVKKYGIKYDPAHPIPADDDLADRVWQAAVEFFLKTGVYNQDTHRIIECTEREVKEALYAAPDHYLVGTGKEERTFGHREVEDQRPPFVIMSPDITYDEPDHLASCLAYLKEPLMDGICSPLLEEFMGMKIRAGSPVELGGCIEHAMNLRQAAKLVGRPGMFFVAVGTAESDMAQIAVSDNDWGVRTTDGRLVGTITEMMTNNAMLNKAAHYQQFGCFGGSLTGAIFGGYAGGAEGTAVLETAYHLKGLMVHQCQFQQSFPFHLQYGSNTGREMLWVVSIFSQAVARNSHLVQDSNGFANAGPGTDMLYYETAAHALASTVSGNNLWEMAPARNKHHNRGTPLECRLAAEVGHAVARQGMTRAQANEIAQKLLAKYEEQISTAPMGKTFQEMYDVRRAVAKPEFEDQYYRIKEEIAGMGIQFIY
;
A
#
# COMPACT_ATOMS: atom_id res chain seq x y z
N MET A 1 -11.41 -13.32 7.78
CA MET A 1 -12.39 -13.71 8.83
C MET A 1 -13.09 -12.45 9.30
N ALA A 2 -14.41 -12.48 9.46
CA ALA A 2 -15.15 -11.40 10.11
C ALA A 2 -15.23 -11.65 11.64
N TYR A 3 -14.48 -10.87 12.42
CA TYR A 3 -14.48 -10.86 13.87
C TYR A 3 -15.52 -9.86 14.42
N ARG A 4 -16.60 -10.36 15.04
CA ARG A 4 -17.63 -9.56 15.75
C ARG A 4 -18.13 -8.32 14.99
N MET A 5 -18.25 -8.42 13.67
CA MET A 5 -18.56 -7.30 12.77
C MET A 5 -19.74 -6.44 13.26
N TRP A 6 -20.87 -7.06 13.62
CA TRP A 6 -22.06 -6.32 14.06
C TRP A 6 -21.93 -5.67 15.45
N GLU A 7 -21.07 -6.18 16.33
CA GLU A 7 -20.77 -5.52 17.60
C GLU A 7 -19.95 -4.25 17.36
N ILE A 8 -19.00 -4.28 16.42
CA ILE A 8 -18.24 -3.11 15.99
C ILE A 8 -19.17 -2.05 15.39
N MET A 9 -20.12 -2.46 14.54
CA MET A 9 -21.13 -1.54 13.99
C MET A 9 -22.02 -0.92 15.10
N GLU A 10 -22.39 -1.71 16.12
CA GLU A 10 -23.14 -1.17 17.25
C GLU A 10 -22.32 -0.19 18.09
N ARG A 11 -21.02 -0.46 18.30
CA ARG A 11 -20.08 0.49 18.95
C ARG A 11 -19.90 1.77 18.14
N ALA A 12 -19.86 1.66 16.81
CA ALA A 12 -19.83 2.83 15.94
C ALA A 12 -21.06 3.73 16.13
N ARG A 13 -22.19 3.20 16.60
CA ARG A 13 -23.42 3.97 16.83
C ARG A 13 -23.62 4.40 18.29
N LYS A 14 -23.17 3.58 19.24
CA LYS A 14 -23.45 3.73 20.68
C LYS A 14 -22.22 4.02 21.56
N GLY A 15 -21.02 4.04 20.97
CA GLY A 15 -19.79 4.33 21.69
C GLY A 15 -19.79 5.71 22.35
N PRO A 16 -18.74 6.05 23.12
CA PRO A 16 -18.61 7.36 23.74
C PRO A 16 -18.71 8.47 22.71
N PHE A 17 -19.50 9.50 23.01
CA PHE A 17 -19.58 10.71 22.20
C PHE A 17 -18.30 11.53 22.35
N MET A 18 -17.79 12.07 21.25
CA MET A 18 -16.71 13.06 21.25
C MET A 18 -16.80 13.86 19.96
N GLU A 19 -16.46 15.16 19.99
CA GLU A 19 -16.31 15.91 18.74
C GLU A 19 -14.98 15.59 18.06
N GLN A 20 -14.93 15.70 16.74
CA GLN A 20 -13.73 15.35 15.98
C GLN A 20 -12.49 16.15 16.43
N GLU A 21 -12.67 17.44 16.72
CA GLU A 21 -11.59 18.30 17.21
C GLU A 21 -11.05 17.81 18.56
N ASP A 22 -11.95 17.47 19.49
CA ASP A 22 -11.58 16.90 20.79
C ASP A 22 -10.88 15.54 20.63
N PHE A 23 -11.31 14.70 19.68
CA PHE A 23 -10.66 13.43 19.41
C PHE A 23 -9.20 13.62 18.99
N ILE A 24 -8.92 14.59 18.13
CA ILE A 24 -7.57 14.91 17.68
C ILE A 24 -6.72 15.46 18.85
N TYR A 25 -7.20 16.52 19.50
CA TYR A 25 -6.38 17.26 20.47
C TYR A 25 -6.32 16.63 21.86
N ASN A 26 -7.35 15.89 22.26
CA ASN A 26 -7.44 15.29 23.60
C ASN A 26 -7.17 13.78 23.63
N ARG A 27 -7.21 13.07 22.49
CA ARG A 27 -6.82 11.65 22.41
C ARG A 27 -5.60 11.42 21.52
N ILE A 28 -5.67 11.71 20.22
CA ILE A 28 -4.62 11.34 19.25
C ILE A 28 -3.25 11.89 19.65
N ILE A 29 -3.13 13.22 19.71
CA ILE A 29 -1.86 13.90 19.98
C ILE A 29 -1.26 13.53 21.36
N PRO A 30 -2.01 13.64 22.48
CA PRO A 30 -1.46 13.33 23.79
C PRO A 30 -1.10 11.85 23.95
N ASN A 31 -1.95 10.91 23.49
CA ASN A 31 -1.66 9.49 23.60
C ASN A 31 -0.43 9.11 22.76
N MET A 32 -0.29 9.66 21.55
CA MET A 32 0.88 9.42 20.70
C MET A 32 2.18 9.88 21.38
N ARG A 33 2.18 11.11 21.92
CA ARG A 33 3.33 11.65 22.67
C ARG A 33 3.67 10.79 23.89
N GLU A 34 2.66 10.32 24.60
CA GLU A 34 2.83 9.46 25.77
C GLU A 34 3.50 8.14 25.38
N VAL A 35 2.99 7.42 24.37
CA VAL A 35 3.55 6.11 24.00
C VAL A 35 4.94 6.24 23.39
N VAL A 36 5.19 7.22 22.51
CA VAL A 36 6.52 7.45 21.92
C VAL A 36 7.56 7.69 23.03
N LYS A 37 7.21 8.50 24.03
CA LYS A 37 8.08 8.76 25.18
C LYS A 37 8.25 7.52 26.07
N LYS A 38 7.14 6.85 26.42
CA LYS A 38 7.11 5.69 27.32
C LYS A 38 7.97 4.54 26.79
N TYR A 39 7.86 4.27 25.49
CA TYR A 39 8.58 3.20 24.82
C TYR A 39 9.93 3.67 24.23
N GLY A 40 10.35 4.91 24.43
CA GLY A 40 11.67 5.40 24.03
C GLY A 40 11.97 5.21 22.53
N ILE A 41 10.96 5.41 21.68
CA ILE A 41 11.08 5.27 20.22
C ILE A 41 11.84 6.47 19.70
N LYS A 42 12.84 6.24 18.84
CA LYS A 42 13.71 7.29 18.32
C LYS A 42 14.15 6.98 16.90
N TYR A 43 13.99 7.96 16.02
CA TYR A 43 14.51 7.90 14.66
C TYR A 43 16.03 8.07 14.62
N ASP A 44 16.71 7.22 13.86
CA ASP A 44 18.14 7.32 13.56
C ASP A 44 18.37 7.49 12.04
N PRO A 45 18.79 8.69 11.58
CA PRO A 45 19.03 8.95 10.16
C PRO A 45 20.23 8.19 9.58
N ALA A 46 21.13 7.64 10.42
CA ALA A 46 22.24 6.81 9.96
C ALA A 46 21.79 5.40 9.54
N HIS A 47 20.62 4.96 10.03
CA HIS A 47 20.09 3.63 9.78
C HIS A 47 18.66 3.71 9.22
N PRO A 48 18.44 4.21 7.99
CA PRO A 48 17.13 4.18 7.35
C PRO A 48 16.52 2.77 7.25
N ILE A 49 17.31 1.71 7.36
CA ILE A 49 16.81 0.34 7.57
C ILE A 49 17.43 -0.18 8.88
N PRO A 50 16.80 0.09 10.05
CA PRO A 50 17.37 -0.32 11.33
C PRO A 50 17.32 -1.85 11.49
N ALA A 51 18.35 -2.41 12.11
CA ALA A 51 18.44 -3.84 12.48
C ALA A 51 18.25 -4.05 14.00
N ASP A 52 17.53 -3.13 14.66
CA ASP A 52 17.24 -3.17 16.10
C ASP A 52 15.88 -3.84 16.33
N ASP A 53 15.94 -5.11 16.71
CA ASP A 53 14.77 -5.93 17.03
C ASP A 53 13.98 -5.41 18.24
N ASP A 54 14.67 -4.89 19.26
CA ASP A 54 14.01 -4.34 20.46
C ASP A 54 13.25 -3.06 20.12
N LEU A 55 13.80 -2.21 19.23
CA LEU A 55 13.07 -1.06 18.72
C LEU A 55 11.77 -1.47 18.02
N ALA A 56 11.81 -2.47 17.12
CA ALA A 56 10.62 -2.95 16.42
C ALA A 56 9.55 -3.48 17.40
N ASP A 57 9.97 -4.25 18.40
CA ASP A 57 9.06 -4.80 19.41
C ASP A 57 8.46 -3.69 20.31
N ARG A 58 9.23 -2.63 20.62
CA ARG A 58 8.73 -1.45 21.32
C ARG A 58 7.76 -0.61 20.48
N VAL A 59 7.97 -0.51 19.16
CA VAL A 59 7.00 0.14 18.25
C VAL A 59 5.67 -0.63 18.26
N TRP A 60 5.69 -1.95 18.19
CA TRP A 60 4.48 -2.77 18.31
C TRP A 60 3.74 -2.54 19.63
N GLN A 61 4.46 -2.59 20.76
CA GLN A 61 3.88 -2.35 22.08
C GLN A 61 3.26 -0.95 22.19
N ALA A 62 3.95 0.08 21.68
CA ALA A 62 3.43 1.44 21.62
C ALA A 62 2.15 1.54 20.77
N ALA A 63 2.11 0.85 19.63
CA ALA A 63 0.97 0.84 18.72
C ALA A 63 -0.25 0.16 19.33
N VAL A 64 -0.07 -0.98 20.00
CA VAL A 64 -1.15 -1.67 20.74
C VAL A 64 -1.70 -0.78 21.85
N GLU A 65 -0.84 -0.18 22.67
CA GLU A 65 -1.29 0.72 23.73
C GLU A 65 -1.98 1.97 23.17
N PHE A 66 -1.43 2.57 22.11
CA PHE A 66 -2.03 3.72 21.44
C PHE A 66 -3.42 3.39 20.89
N PHE A 67 -3.57 2.26 20.20
CA PHE A 67 -4.84 1.79 19.65
C PHE A 67 -5.89 1.62 20.74
N LEU A 68 -5.55 0.90 21.82
CA LEU A 68 -6.46 0.63 22.94
C LEU A 68 -6.87 1.88 23.71
N LYS A 69 -5.94 2.82 23.93
CA LYS A 69 -6.22 4.09 24.63
C LYS A 69 -7.03 5.07 23.78
N THR A 70 -6.80 5.08 22.48
CA THR A 70 -7.34 6.11 21.58
C THR A 70 -8.72 5.72 21.05
N GLY A 71 -8.87 4.47 20.61
CA GLY A 71 -10.04 4.01 19.86
C GLY A 71 -10.08 4.55 18.43
N VAL A 72 -11.16 4.28 17.71
CA VAL A 72 -11.38 4.73 16.32
C VAL A 72 -12.62 5.61 16.24
N TYR A 73 -12.48 6.82 15.73
CA TYR A 73 -13.57 7.79 15.63
C TYR A 73 -14.44 7.55 14.39
N ASN A 74 -15.76 7.49 14.55
CA ASN A 74 -16.71 7.48 13.43
C ASN A 74 -17.26 8.90 13.20
N GLN A 75 -16.96 9.48 12.03
CA GLN A 75 -17.30 10.87 11.70
C GLN A 75 -18.80 11.14 11.59
N ASP A 76 -19.59 10.20 11.09
CA ASP A 76 -21.02 10.40 10.87
C ASP A 76 -21.84 10.34 12.17
N THR A 77 -21.32 9.63 13.16
CA THR A 77 -22.01 9.37 14.43
C THR A 77 -21.38 10.09 15.61
N HIS A 78 -20.21 10.70 15.43
CA HIS A 78 -19.42 11.35 16.48
C HIS A 78 -19.16 10.42 17.67
N ARG A 79 -18.97 9.12 17.40
CA ARG A 79 -18.72 8.08 18.42
C ARG A 79 -17.35 7.47 18.28
N ILE A 80 -16.81 7.01 19.41
CA ILE A 80 -15.54 6.28 19.47
C ILE A 80 -15.82 4.78 19.56
N ILE A 81 -15.22 4.02 18.66
CA ILE A 81 -15.18 2.56 18.68
C ILE A 81 -13.99 2.15 19.56
N GLU A 82 -14.29 1.61 20.74
CA GLU A 82 -13.28 1.13 21.69
C GLU A 82 -13.22 -0.41 21.65
N CYS A 83 -12.00 -0.94 21.73
CA CYS A 83 -11.71 -2.36 21.78
C CYS A 83 -10.94 -2.68 23.05
N THR A 84 -11.09 -3.90 23.56
CA THR A 84 -10.33 -4.38 24.71
C THR A 84 -9.10 -5.16 24.28
N GLU A 85 -8.09 -5.23 25.14
CA GLU A 85 -6.88 -6.03 24.89
C GLU A 85 -7.20 -7.50 24.61
N ARG A 86 -8.18 -8.06 25.33
CA ARG A 86 -8.67 -9.44 25.10
C ARG A 86 -9.20 -9.62 23.68
N GLU A 87 -9.97 -8.66 23.19
CA GLU A 87 -10.54 -8.72 21.83
C GLU A 87 -9.46 -8.61 20.76
N VAL A 88 -8.46 -7.75 20.97
CA VAL A 88 -7.32 -7.65 20.06
C VAL A 88 -6.55 -8.96 20.00
N LYS A 89 -6.25 -9.57 21.16
CA LYS A 89 -5.57 -10.88 21.21
C LYS A 89 -6.39 -12.00 20.57
N GLU A 90 -7.70 -12.01 20.81
CA GLU A 90 -8.63 -12.98 20.21
C GLU A 90 -8.65 -12.85 18.68
N ALA A 91 -8.75 -11.64 18.16
CA ALA A 91 -8.75 -11.38 16.72
C ALA A 91 -7.41 -11.71 16.06
N LEU A 92 -6.28 -11.33 16.68
CA LEU A 92 -4.95 -11.67 16.19
C LEU A 92 -4.77 -13.19 16.11
N TYR A 93 -5.10 -13.92 17.18
CA TYR A 93 -5.01 -15.39 17.19
C TYR A 93 -5.88 -16.04 16.10
N ALA A 94 -7.06 -15.47 15.84
CA ALA A 94 -8.03 -16.02 14.90
C ALA A 94 -7.75 -15.64 13.43
N ALA A 95 -6.97 -14.59 13.17
CA ALA A 95 -6.62 -14.15 11.83
C ALA A 95 -5.75 -15.22 11.12
N PRO A 96 -6.04 -15.57 9.85
CA PRO A 96 -5.12 -16.33 9.03
C PRO A 96 -3.82 -15.56 8.74
N ASP A 97 -2.73 -16.28 8.59
CA ASP A 97 -1.42 -15.77 8.20
C ASP A 97 -1.21 -15.71 6.68
N HIS A 98 -2.13 -16.31 5.91
CA HIS A 98 -2.11 -16.26 4.45
C HIS A 98 -3.50 -16.50 3.84
N TYR A 99 -3.62 -16.13 2.57
CA TYR A 99 -4.81 -16.26 1.75
C TYR A 99 -4.46 -16.77 0.35
N LEU A 100 -5.33 -17.58 -0.25
CA LEU A 100 -5.25 -17.95 -1.66
C LEU A 100 -6.05 -16.93 -2.48
N VAL A 101 -5.35 -16.23 -3.36
CA VAL A 101 -5.89 -15.13 -4.16
C VAL A 101 -5.75 -15.42 -5.64
N GLY A 102 -6.61 -14.81 -6.46
CA GLY A 102 -6.71 -15.16 -7.88
C GLY A 102 -7.34 -16.54 -8.10
N THR A 103 -7.24 -17.08 -9.32
CA THR A 103 -7.86 -18.36 -9.71
C THR A 103 -7.04 -19.14 -10.73
N GLY A 104 -7.24 -20.46 -10.75
CA GLY A 104 -6.65 -21.35 -11.75
C GLY A 104 -5.12 -21.29 -11.71
N LYS A 105 -4.46 -21.20 -12.88
CA LYS A 105 -2.99 -21.16 -12.98
C LYS A 105 -2.35 -19.89 -12.39
N GLU A 106 -3.13 -18.85 -12.19
CA GLU A 106 -2.67 -17.58 -11.60
C GLU A 106 -3.02 -17.50 -10.10
N GLU A 107 -3.55 -18.56 -9.49
CA GLU A 107 -3.74 -18.60 -8.04
C GLU A 107 -2.39 -18.46 -7.33
N ARG A 108 -2.33 -17.62 -6.29
CA ARG A 108 -1.12 -17.33 -5.52
C ARG A 108 -1.44 -17.29 -4.04
N THR A 109 -0.44 -17.58 -3.22
CA THR A 109 -0.52 -17.40 -1.76
C THR A 109 -0.04 -15.99 -1.42
N PHE A 110 -0.96 -15.14 -0.96
CA PHE A 110 -0.64 -13.84 -0.38
C PHE A 110 -0.59 -14.00 1.13
N GLY A 111 0.59 -13.85 1.73
CA GLY A 111 0.80 -14.20 3.12
C GLY A 111 1.82 -13.35 3.85
N HIS A 112 1.83 -13.53 5.15
CA HIS A 112 2.80 -12.98 6.08
C HIS A 112 4.22 -13.35 5.68
N ARG A 113 5.14 -12.41 5.87
CA ARG A 113 6.59 -12.58 5.69
C ARG A 113 7.30 -12.21 6.97
N GLU A 114 8.31 -13.02 7.29
CA GLU A 114 9.21 -12.70 8.39
C GLU A 114 10.16 -11.56 8.00
N VAL A 115 10.78 -10.93 9.00
CA VAL A 115 11.91 -10.03 8.76
C VAL A 115 13.05 -10.84 8.11
N GLU A 116 13.64 -10.30 7.04
CA GLU A 116 14.70 -10.94 6.24
C GLU A 116 14.29 -12.30 5.62
N ASP A 117 12.99 -12.51 5.40
CA ASP A 117 12.46 -13.74 4.81
C ASP A 117 13.04 -14.00 3.40
N GLN A 118 13.49 -15.23 3.18
CA GLN A 118 14.08 -15.66 1.91
C GLN A 118 13.04 -15.98 0.82
N ARG A 119 11.76 -16.11 1.21
CA ARG A 119 10.66 -16.21 0.26
C ARG A 119 10.51 -14.87 -0.46
N PRO A 120 10.44 -14.86 -1.81
CA PRO A 120 10.13 -13.65 -2.56
C PRO A 120 8.85 -12.99 -2.04
N PRO A 121 8.77 -11.65 -2.05
CA PRO A 121 7.54 -10.96 -1.70
C PRO A 121 6.44 -11.26 -2.72
N PHE A 122 5.19 -11.28 -2.27
CA PHE A 122 4.06 -11.14 -3.18
C PHE A 122 4.12 -9.76 -3.82
N VAL A 123 3.96 -9.67 -5.13
CA VAL A 123 4.10 -8.40 -5.87
C VAL A 123 2.78 -7.94 -6.46
N ILE A 124 2.26 -6.84 -5.93
CA ILE A 124 1.16 -6.08 -6.51
C ILE A 124 1.79 -4.92 -7.31
N MET A 125 1.46 -4.82 -8.59
CA MET A 125 1.87 -3.67 -9.39
C MET A 125 0.73 -2.66 -9.47
N SER A 126 1.03 -1.38 -9.25
CA SER A 126 0.05 -0.31 -9.39
C SER A 126 0.72 1.01 -9.77
N PRO A 127 0.19 1.76 -10.74
CA PRO A 127 0.54 3.17 -10.92
C PRO A 127 -0.09 4.10 -9.88
N ASP A 128 -1.22 3.68 -9.28
CA ASP A 128 -2.13 4.47 -8.42
C ASP A 128 -2.56 5.85 -8.94
N ILE A 129 -2.31 6.17 -10.21
CA ILE A 129 -2.68 7.43 -10.87
C ILE A 129 -3.76 7.23 -11.95
N THR A 130 -4.35 8.35 -12.37
CA THR A 130 -5.33 8.40 -13.45
C THR A 130 -4.69 8.35 -14.84
N TYR A 131 -5.44 7.77 -15.78
CA TYR A 131 -5.11 7.66 -17.20
C TYR A 131 -6.25 8.15 -18.08
N ASP A 132 -5.88 8.61 -19.27
CA ASP A 132 -6.83 8.97 -20.32
C ASP A 132 -7.70 7.76 -20.69
N GLU A 133 -8.98 8.02 -20.97
CA GLU A 133 -9.97 6.98 -21.31
C GLU A 133 -9.48 6.05 -22.45
N PRO A 134 -8.93 6.55 -23.57
CA PRO A 134 -8.43 5.70 -24.65
C PRO A 134 -7.22 4.82 -24.28
N ASP A 135 -6.46 5.21 -23.25
CA ASP A 135 -5.21 4.56 -22.87
C ASP A 135 -5.39 3.57 -21.71
N HIS A 136 -6.52 3.62 -21.00
CA HIS A 136 -6.77 2.79 -19.82
C HIS A 136 -6.62 1.28 -20.08
N LEU A 137 -7.18 0.76 -21.17
CA LEU A 137 -7.02 -0.66 -21.51
C LEU A 137 -5.57 -0.99 -21.88
N ALA A 138 -4.90 -0.09 -22.61
CA ALA A 138 -3.51 -0.29 -23.05
C ALA A 138 -2.53 -0.27 -21.87
N SER A 139 -2.75 0.59 -20.88
CA SER A 139 -1.95 0.60 -19.65
C SER A 139 -2.18 -0.70 -18.86
N CYS A 140 -3.43 -1.14 -18.67
CA CYS A 140 -3.73 -2.44 -18.04
C CYS A 140 -2.99 -3.60 -18.73
N LEU A 141 -3.04 -3.65 -20.07
CA LEU A 141 -2.33 -4.65 -20.87
C LEU A 141 -0.81 -4.60 -20.65
N ALA A 142 -0.23 -3.41 -20.49
CA ALA A 142 1.20 -3.25 -20.27
C ALA A 142 1.62 -3.83 -18.92
N TYR A 143 0.91 -3.50 -17.83
CA TYR A 143 1.18 -4.03 -16.49
C TYR A 143 1.01 -5.56 -16.42
N LEU A 144 -0.07 -6.08 -17.00
CA LEU A 144 -0.38 -7.51 -16.93
C LEU A 144 0.63 -8.41 -17.66
N LYS A 145 1.48 -7.84 -18.53
CA LYS A 145 2.59 -8.56 -19.17
C LYS A 145 3.80 -8.78 -18.27
N GLU A 146 3.88 -8.10 -17.13
CA GLU A 146 5.03 -8.22 -16.24
C GLU A 146 5.10 -9.61 -15.57
N PRO A 147 6.23 -10.33 -15.69
CA PRO A 147 6.29 -11.75 -15.36
C PRO A 147 6.32 -12.02 -13.85
N LEU A 148 6.88 -11.10 -13.05
CA LEU A 148 6.97 -11.23 -11.59
C LEU A 148 5.75 -10.67 -10.86
N MET A 149 4.72 -10.23 -11.57
CA MET A 149 3.51 -9.71 -10.97
C MET A 149 2.61 -10.85 -10.47
N ASP A 150 2.20 -10.78 -9.21
CA ASP A 150 1.23 -11.68 -8.58
C ASP A 150 -0.16 -11.07 -8.47
N GLY A 151 -0.26 -9.74 -8.45
CA GLY A 151 -1.50 -9.00 -8.47
C GLY A 151 -1.38 -7.62 -9.11
N ILE A 152 -2.51 -7.00 -9.44
CA ILE A 152 -2.56 -5.64 -9.99
C ILE A 152 -3.62 -4.81 -9.27
N CYS A 153 -3.25 -3.61 -8.83
CA CYS A 153 -4.21 -2.53 -8.66
C CYS A 153 -4.13 -1.66 -9.91
N SER A 154 -5.24 -1.53 -10.59
CA SER A 154 -5.27 -1.01 -11.94
C SER A 154 -5.00 0.49 -12.01
N PRO A 155 -4.44 0.96 -13.14
CA PRO A 155 -4.64 2.32 -13.63
C PRO A 155 -6.03 2.87 -13.29
N LEU A 156 -6.13 4.11 -12.83
CA LEU A 156 -7.45 4.73 -12.61
C LEU A 156 -7.98 5.32 -13.92
N LEU A 157 -9.26 5.08 -14.20
CA LEU A 157 -9.98 5.74 -15.28
C LEU A 157 -10.42 7.13 -14.83
N GLU A 158 -10.08 8.18 -15.59
CA GLU A 158 -10.43 9.56 -15.26
C GLU A 158 -11.80 10.01 -15.81
N GLU A 159 -12.13 9.52 -16.99
CA GLU A 159 -13.33 9.88 -17.74
C GLU A 159 -14.03 8.63 -18.24
N PHE A 160 -15.36 8.71 -18.33
CA PHE A 160 -16.22 7.66 -18.88
C PHE A 160 -17.12 8.28 -19.94
N MET A 161 -16.99 7.85 -21.19
CA MET A 161 -17.66 8.45 -22.35
C MET A 161 -17.47 9.97 -22.44
N GLY A 162 -16.22 10.43 -22.22
CA GLY A 162 -15.87 11.84 -22.20
C GLY A 162 -16.46 12.66 -21.05
N MET A 163 -17.05 11.99 -20.04
CA MET A 163 -17.54 12.64 -18.82
C MET A 163 -16.58 12.40 -17.67
N LYS A 164 -16.19 13.47 -16.97
CA LYS A 164 -15.38 13.37 -15.76
C LYS A 164 -16.06 12.50 -14.71
N ILE A 165 -15.36 11.48 -14.23
CA ILE A 165 -15.85 10.63 -13.16
C ILE A 165 -15.81 11.39 -11.84
N ARG A 166 -16.92 11.40 -11.11
CA ARG A 166 -17.06 12.06 -9.81
C ARG A 166 -17.71 11.12 -8.81
N ALA A 167 -17.10 10.99 -7.63
CA ALA A 167 -17.61 10.16 -6.54
C ALA A 167 -19.08 10.47 -6.21
N GLY A 168 -19.88 9.41 -6.03
CA GLY A 168 -21.31 9.49 -5.70
C GLY A 168 -22.22 9.85 -6.88
N SER A 169 -21.70 9.94 -8.11
CA SER A 169 -22.49 10.25 -9.30
C SER A 169 -22.79 8.99 -10.14
N PRO A 170 -23.83 9.00 -11.00
CA PRO A 170 -24.07 7.90 -11.94
C PRO A 170 -22.90 7.66 -12.92
N VAL A 171 -22.11 8.68 -13.22
CA VAL A 171 -20.92 8.57 -14.09
C VAL A 171 -19.85 7.70 -13.42
N GLU A 172 -19.73 7.74 -12.09
CA GLU A 172 -18.84 6.84 -11.35
C GLU A 172 -19.21 5.38 -11.54
N LEU A 173 -20.50 5.03 -11.48
CA LEU A 173 -20.93 3.64 -11.72
C LEU A 173 -20.52 3.15 -13.11
N GLY A 174 -20.77 3.96 -14.14
CA GLY A 174 -20.37 3.64 -15.52
C GLY A 174 -18.87 3.45 -15.67
N GLY A 175 -18.09 4.42 -15.17
CA GLY A 175 -16.62 4.37 -15.22
C GLY A 175 -16.03 3.20 -14.41
N CYS A 176 -16.61 2.83 -13.28
CA CYS A 176 -16.16 1.69 -12.48
C CYS A 176 -16.45 0.35 -13.14
N ILE A 177 -17.59 0.22 -13.83
CA ILE A 177 -17.91 -0.97 -14.62
C ILE A 177 -16.92 -1.09 -15.79
N GLU A 178 -16.70 -0.01 -16.54
CA GLU A 178 -15.70 -0.01 -17.62
C GLU A 178 -14.31 -0.37 -17.09
N HIS A 179 -13.92 0.23 -15.98
CA HIS A 179 -12.63 -0.06 -15.34
C HIS A 179 -12.47 -1.56 -15.07
N ALA A 180 -13.45 -2.20 -14.40
CA ALA A 180 -13.39 -3.62 -14.08
C ALA A 180 -13.37 -4.50 -15.35
N MET A 181 -14.19 -4.15 -16.35
CA MET A 181 -14.26 -4.86 -17.62
C MET A 181 -12.95 -4.76 -18.40
N ASN A 182 -12.34 -3.58 -18.48
CA ASN A 182 -11.06 -3.37 -19.16
C ASN A 182 -9.97 -4.21 -18.50
N LEU A 183 -9.93 -4.27 -17.16
CA LEU A 183 -8.94 -5.07 -16.44
C LEU A 183 -9.11 -6.57 -16.71
N ARG A 184 -10.35 -7.09 -16.68
CA ARG A 184 -10.64 -8.50 -17.03
C ARG A 184 -10.31 -8.82 -18.48
N GLN A 185 -10.66 -7.91 -19.39
CA GLN A 185 -10.35 -8.04 -20.81
C GLN A 185 -8.84 -8.08 -21.03
N ALA A 186 -8.09 -7.15 -20.42
CA ALA A 186 -6.64 -7.10 -20.50
C ALA A 186 -6.02 -8.41 -20.01
N ALA A 187 -6.43 -8.89 -18.84
CA ALA A 187 -5.91 -10.12 -18.25
C ALA A 187 -6.18 -11.34 -19.15
N LYS A 188 -7.36 -11.41 -19.76
CA LYS A 188 -7.69 -12.46 -20.74
C LYS A 188 -6.83 -12.36 -22.00
N LEU A 189 -6.66 -11.17 -22.55
CA LEU A 189 -5.89 -10.94 -23.78
C LEU A 189 -4.41 -11.29 -23.63
N VAL A 190 -3.82 -11.06 -22.46
CA VAL A 190 -2.42 -11.47 -22.18
C VAL A 190 -2.30 -12.90 -21.66
N GLY A 191 -3.41 -13.65 -21.63
CA GLY A 191 -3.40 -15.07 -21.25
C GLY A 191 -3.29 -15.33 -19.75
N ARG A 192 -3.62 -14.36 -18.89
CA ARG A 192 -3.62 -14.43 -17.42
C ARG A 192 -5.01 -14.18 -16.81
N PRO A 193 -6.09 -14.86 -17.27
CA PRO A 193 -7.47 -14.54 -16.90
C PRO A 193 -7.81 -14.75 -15.40
N GLY A 194 -6.96 -15.47 -14.67
CA GLY A 194 -7.14 -15.75 -13.25
C GLY A 194 -6.35 -14.83 -12.31
N MET A 195 -5.68 -13.81 -12.85
CA MET A 195 -4.88 -12.86 -12.07
C MET A 195 -5.66 -12.24 -10.90
N PHE A 196 -4.99 -12.08 -9.76
CA PHE A 196 -5.51 -11.37 -8.60
C PHE A 196 -5.58 -9.87 -8.87
N PHE A 197 -6.77 -9.29 -8.71
CA PHE A 197 -6.97 -7.85 -8.80
C PHE A 197 -7.18 -7.27 -7.40
N VAL A 198 -6.71 -6.05 -7.19
CA VAL A 198 -7.05 -5.29 -6.00
C VAL A 198 -7.75 -4.00 -6.40
N ALA A 199 -8.90 -3.79 -5.80
CA ALA A 199 -9.76 -2.63 -5.98
C ALA A 199 -10.28 -2.45 -7.41
N VAL A 200 -11.22 -1.51 -7.52
CA VAL A 200 -11.45 -0.72 -8.73
C VAL A 200 -11.10 0.68 -8.28
N GLY A 201 -9.90 1.15 -8.60
CA GLY A 201 -9.38 2.41 -8.05
C GLY A 201 -10.31 3.59 -8.34
N THR A 202 -10.96 3.57 -9.51
CA THR A 202 -11.96 4.58 -9.94
C THR A 202 -13.18 4.66 -9.01
N ALA A 203 -13.45 3.62 -8.21
CA ALA A 203 -14.60 3.54 -7.32
C ALA A 203 -14.30 4.19 -5.97
N GLU A 204 -14.66 5.45 -5.80
CA GLU A 204 -14.44 6.17 -4.54
C GLU A 204 -15.59 5.92 -3.55
N SER A 205 -16.84 5.97 -4.03
CA SER A 205 -18.02 5.75 -3.18
C SER A 205 -18.18 4.29 -2.75
N ASP A 206 -18.85 4.07 -1.62
CA ASP A 206 -19.27 2.74 -1.19
C ASP A 206 -20.23 2.09 -2.19
N MET A 207 -21.18 2.84 -2.75
CA MET A 207 -22.09 2.39 -3.80
C MET A 207 -21.32 1.86 -5.02
N ALA A 208 -20.33 2.60 -5.52
CA ALA A 208 -19.54 2.18 -6.68
C ALA A 208 -18.70 0.94 -6.35
N GLN A 209 -18.11 0.88 -5.16
CA GLN A 209 -17.36 -0.30 -4.74
C GLN A 209 -18.27 -1.54 -4.67
N ILE A 210 -19.49 -1.40 -4.12
CA ILE A 210 -20.48 -2.48 -4.09
C ILE A 210 -20.88 -2.91 -5.50
N ALA A 211 -21.18 -1.95 -6.40
CA ALA A 211 -21.74 -2.20 -7.72
C ALA A 211 -20.88 -3.05 -8.66
N VAL A 212 -19.55 -3.02 -8.51
CA VAL A 212 -18.61 -3.81 -9.34
C VAL A 212 -18.29 -5.19 -8.77
N SER A 213 -19.03 -5.64 -7.75
CA SER A 213 -18.81 -6.95 -7.11
C SER A 213 -19.55 -8.05 -7.89
N ASP A 214 -18.84 -8.69 -8.80
CA ASP A 214 -19.40 -9.70 -9.70
C ASP A 214 -18.30 -10.68 -10.14
N ASN A 215 -18.56 -11.98 -10.05
CA ASN A 215 -17.57 -13.02 -10.35
C ASN A 215 -17.30 -13.19 -11.85
N ASP A 216 -18.25 -12.83 -12.71
CA ASP A 216 -18.20 -13.07 -14.15
C ASP A 216 -17.47 -11.93 -14.88
N TRP A 217 -17.82 -10.68 -14.58
CA TRP A 217 -17.30 -9.50 -15.31
C TRP A 217 -16.59 -8.47 -14.42
N GLY A 218 -16.82 -8.49 -13.11
CA GLY A 218 -16.34 -7.49 -12.18
C GLY A 218 -15.14 -7.93 -11.33
N VAL A 219 -15.12 -7.44 -10.10
CA VAL A 219 -14.24 -7.90 -9.03
C VAL A 219 -14.85 -9.14 -8.39
N ARG A 220 -14.05 -10.22 -8.34
CA ARG A 220 -14.47 -11.53 -7.86
C ARG A 220 -14.31 -11.65 -6.34
N THR A 221 -14.89 -12.71 -5.81
CA THR A 221 -14.67 -13.19 -4.44
C THR A 221 -13.21 -13.58 -4.16
N THR A 222 -12.43 -13.89 -5.20
CA THR A 222 -11.00 -14.21 -5.10
C THR A 222 -10.08 -12.99 -5.25
N ASP A 223 -10.64 -11.78 -5.35
CA ASP A 223 -9.93 -10.51 -5.51
C ASP A 223 -10.00 -9.66 -4.23
N GLY A 224 -9.11 -8.68 -4.16
CA GLY A 224 -8.98 -7.75 -3.05
C GLY A 224 -9.75 -6.47 -3.25
N ARG A 225 -10.20 -5.85 -2.16
CA ARG A 225 -10.86 -4.54 -2.15
C ARG A 225 -10.42 -3.72 -0.96
N LEU A 226 -10.30 -2.41 -1.14
CA LEU A 226 -9.72 -1.56 -0.12
C LEU A 226 -10.80 -0.82 0.69
N VAL A 227 -10.55 -0.69 1.99
CA VAL A 227 -11.24 0.22 2.90
C VAL A 227 -10.21 1.26 3.35
N GLY A 228 -10.40 2.51 2.93
CA GLY A 228 -9.51 3.62 3.27
C GLY A 228 -9.62 4.04 4.73
N THR A 229 -8.49 4.39 5.34
CA THR A 229 -8.50 5.08 6.62
C THR A 229 -8.68 6.58 6.44
N ILE A 230 -9.47 7.16 7.33
CA ILE A 230 -9.62 8.61 7.41
C ILE A 230 -8.62 9.11 8.46
N THR A 231 -7.75 10.00 8.00
CA THR A 231 -6.62 10.58 8.76
C THR A 231 -7.09 11.38 9.99
N GLU A 232 -6.70 11.06 11.23
CA GLU A 232 -5.99 9.85 11.68
C GLU A 232 -6.88 9.06 12.66
N MET A 233 -6.80 7.72 12.61
CA MET A 233 -7.64 6.81 13.43
C MET A 233 -9.14 7.08 13.34
N MET A 234 -9.62 7.47 12.15
CA MET A 234 -11.04 7.71 11.90
C MET A 234 -11.60 6.75 10.83
N THR A 235 -12.93 6.67 10.82
CA THR A 235 -13.76 5.98 9.84
C THR A 235 -15.06 6.77 9.67
N ASN A 236 -15.90 6.36 8.72
CA ASN A 236 -17.26 6.83 8.57
C ASN A 236 -18.15 5.66 8.12
N ASN A 237 -19.44 5.90 7.93
CA ASN A 237 -20.38 4.88 7.50
C ASN A 237 -20.08 4.39 6.09
N ALA A 238 -19.57 5.22 5.18
CA ALA A 238 -19.16 4.76 3.85
C ALA A 238 -18.04 3.70 3.94
N MET A 239 -17.02 3.91 4.78
CA MET A 239 -15.97 2.90 5.00
C MET A 239 -16.51 1.64 5.69
N LEU A 240 -17.42 1.79 6.66
CA LEU A 240 -18.04 0.65 7.34
C LEU A 240 -18.99 -0.14 6.41
N ASN A 241 -19.67 0.53 5.48
CA ASN A 241 -20.49 -0.12 4.45
C ASN A 241 -19.62 -0.97 3.52
N LYS A 242 -18.47 -0.44 3.08
CA LYS A 242 -17.48 -1.21 2.31
C LYS A 242 -17.00 -2.44 3.08
N ALA A 243 -16.57 -2.25 4.33
CA ALA A 243 -16.12 -3.34 5.20
C ALA A 243 -17.19 -4.43 5.38
N ALA A 244 -18.44 -4.04 5.67
CA ALA A 244 -19.56 -4.97 5.82
C ALA A 244 -19.84 -5.73 4.52
N HIS A 245 -19.87 -5.03 3.39
CA HIS A 245 -20.09 -5.62 2.07
C HIS A 245 -19.01 -6.65 1.73
N TYR A 246 -17.73 -6.35 1.94
CA TYR A 246 -16.65 -7.29 1.60
C TYR A 246 -16.79 -8.61 2.34
N GLN A 247 -17.16 -8.57 3.63
CA GLN A 247 -17.42 -9.78 4.41
C GLN A 247 -18.67 -10.53 3.97
N GLN A 248 -19.74 -9.82 3.55
CA GLN A 248 -20.99 -10.44 3.12
C GLN A 248 -20.92 -11.02 1.69
N PHE A 249 -20.25 -10.32 0.78
CA PHE A 249 -19.97 -10.79 -0.57
C PHE A 249 -18.96 -11.94 -0.56
N GLY A 250 -18.07 -11.96 0.44
CA GLY A 250 -17.06 -12.99 0.60
C GLY A 250 -15.81 -12.75 -0.24
N CYS A 251 -15.41 -11.48 -0.44
CA CYS A 251 -14.14 -11.13 -1.04
C CYS A 251 -13.09 -10.70 0.01
N PHE A 252 -11.85 -10.51 -0.41
CA PHE A 252 -10.79 -10.06 0.48
C PHE A 252 -10.88 -8.54 0.69
N GLY A 253 -10.97 -8.11 1.94
CA GLY A 253 -10.80 -6.71 2.33
C GLY A 253 -9.33 -6.40 2.65
N GLY A 254 -8.81 -5.28 2.15
CA GLY A 254 -7.54 -4.68 2.52
C GLY A 254 -7.77 -3.36 3.23
N SER A 255 -7.01 -3.08 4.28
CA SER A 255 -7.07 -1.79 4.97
C SER A 255 -6.02 -0.87 4.37
N LEU A 256 -6.47 0.19 3.68
CA LEU A 256 -5.64 1.16 2.99
C LEU A 256 -5.29 2.32 3.94
N THR A 257 -4.02 2.42 4.35
CA THR A 257 -3.56 3.40 5.35
C THR A 257 -2.27 4.10 4.97
N GLY A 258 -2.24 5.43 5.17
CA GLY A 258 -1.02 6.20 5.03
C GLY A 258 -0.92 7.21 6.17
N ALA A 259 -0.18 6.85 7.22
CA ALA A 259 0.17 7.75 8.30
C ALA A 259 0.99 8.92 7.75
N ILE A 260 0.60 10.14 8.12
CA ILE A 260 1.19 11.35 7.57
C ILE A 260 2.38 11.76 8.43
N PHE A 261 3.60 11.67 7.87
CA PHE A 261 4.78 12.29 8.48
C PHE A 261 4.64 13.80 8.44
N GLY A 262 4.80 14.45 9.60
CA GLY A 262 4.51 15.87 9.82
C GLY A 262 3.04 16.17 10.10
N GLY A 263 2.18 15.14 10.17
CA GLY A 263 0.77 15.26 10.55
C GLY A 263 0.56 15.24 12.07
N TYR A 264 -0.63 14.78 12.51
CA TYR A 264 -0.99 14.77 13.94
C TYR A 264 -0.13 13.83 14.80
N ALA A 265 0.49 12.82 14.19
CA ALA A 265 1.43 11.93 14.86
C ALA A 265 2.83 12.55 15.06
N GLY A 266 3.12 13.68 14.42
CA GLY A 266 4.43 14.34 14.48
C GLY A 266 5.42 13.80 13.45
N GLY A 267 6.67 13.58 13.86
CA GLY A 267 7.74 13.08 13.00
C GLY A 267 7.75 11.56 12.86
N ALA A 268 8.89 11.02 12.42
CA ALA A 268 9.05 9.62 12.05
C ALA A 268 8.60 8.65 13.15
N GLU A 269 8.95 8.92 14.41
CA GLU A 269 8.62 8.05 15.55
C GLU A 269 7.11 7.86 15.72
N GLY A 270 6.34 8.95 15.67
CA GLY A 270 4.90 8.88 15.81
C GLY A 270 4.23 8.30 14.57
N THR A 271 4.73 8.62 13.38
CA THR A 271 4.24 8.03 12.11
C THR A 271 4.42 6.52 12.10
N ALA A 272 5.56 6.00 12.55
CA ALA A 272 5.81 4.55 12.66
C ALA A 272 4.83 3.85 13.62
N VAL A 273 4.59 4.45 14.80
CA VAL A 273 3.61 3.92 15.76
C VAL A 273 2.19 3.96 15.19
N LEU A 274 1.82 5.05 14.51
CA LEU A 274 0.50 5.20 13.91
C LEU A 274 0.26 4.19 12.77
N GLU A 275 1.23 4.03 11.87
CA GLU A 275 1.13 3.06 10.77
C GLU A 275 1.03 1.62 11.30
N THR A 276 1.80 1.31 12.35
CA THR A 276 1.68 0.01 13.04
C THR A 276 0.29 -0.16 13.67
N ALA A 277 -0.26 0.88 14.32
CA ALA A 277 -1.58 0.84 14.94
C ALA A 277 -2.71 0.69 13.90
N TYR A 278 -2.47 1.11 12.67
CA TYR A 278 -3.41 0.93 11.57
C TYR A 278 -3.66 -0.52 11.17
N HIS A 279 -2.72 -1.42 11.45
CA HIS A 279 -2.93 -2.86 11.27
C HIS A 279 -4.01 -3.38 12.23
N LEU A 280 -4.00 -2.88 13.48
CA LEU A 280 -5.02 -3.21 14.47
C LEU A 280 -6.38 -2.61 14.11
N LYS A 281 -6.40 -1.38 13.58
CA LYS A 281 -7.64 -0.78 13.05
C LYS A 281 -8.20 -1.58 11.86
N GLY A 282 -7.35 -1.95 10.91
CA GLY A 282 -7.71 -2.75 9.76
C GLY A 282 -8.34 -4.08 10.16
N LEU A 283 -7.69 -4.79 11.09
CA LEU A 283 -8.18 -6.05 11.65
C LEU A 283 -9.48 -5.88 12.45
N MET A 284 -9.51 -4.96 13.42
CA MET A 284 -10.57 -4.87 14.42
C MET A 284 -11.81 -4.12 13.94
N VAL A 285 -11.64 -3.07 13.12
CA VAL A 285 -12.74 -2.18 12.72
C VAL A 285 -13.17 -2.45 11.29
N HIS A 286 -12.21 -2.57 10.37
CA HIS A 286 -12.51 -2.78 8.95
C HIS A 286 -12.56 -4.26 8.56
N GLN A 287 -12.19 -5.18 9.46
CA GLN A 287 -12.26 -6.62 9.25
C GLN A 287 -11.44 -7.07 8.02
N CYS A 288 -10.35 -6.38 7.75
CA CYS A 288 -9.51 -6.61 6.59
C CYS A 288 -8.61 -7.84 6.79
N GLN A 289 -8.33 -8.51 5.69
CA GLN A 289 -7.48 -9.69 5.57
C GLN A 289 -6.01 -9.31 5.38
N PHE A 290 -5.75 -8.17 4.73
CA PHE A 290 -4.40 -7.64 4.56
C PHE A 290 -4.35 -6.14 4.86
N GLN A 291 -3.15 -5.64 5.17
CA GLN A 291 -2.86 -4.23 5.30
C GLN A 291 -2.16 -3.72 4.04
N GLN A 292 -2.66 -2.63 3.49
CA GLN A 292 -2.01 -1.86 2.44
C GLN A 292 -1.50 -0.56 3.10
N SER A 293 -0.19 -0.50 3.36
CA SER A 293 0.45 0.65 4.00
C SER A 293 1.16 1.57 3.01
N PHE A 294 0.97 2.88 3.13
CA PHE A 294 1.61 3.92 2.31
C PHE A 294 1.89 5.19 3.13
N PRO A 295 2.60 5.10 4.27
CA PRO A 295 2.91 6.30 5.06
C PRO A 295 3.66 7.29 4.16
N PHE A 296 3.34 8.58 4.22
CA PHE A 296 3.92 9.57 3.30
C PHE A 296 4.31 10.87 3.98
N HIS A 297 5.30 11.56 3.41
CA HIS A 297 5.76 12.84 3.89
C HIS A 297 4.79 13.96 3.51
N LEU A 298 4.25 14.71 4.48
CA LEU A 298 3.24 15.76 4.25
C LEU A 298 3.65 16.76 3.16
N GLN A 299 4.92 17.19 3.17
CA GLN A 299 5.44 18.15 2.19
C GLN A 299 5.65 17.55 0.79
N TYR A 300 6.10 16.30 0.70
CA TYR A 300 6.60 15.73 -0.55
C TYR A 300 5.62 14.75 -1.19
N GLY A 301 4.66 14.20 -0.42
CA GLY A 301 3.69 13.23 -0.90
C GLY A 301 4.32 11.90 -1.31
N SER A 302 5.47 11.55 -0.73
CA SER A 302 6.30 10.39 -1.08
C SER A 302 6.80 9.68 0.17
N ASN A 303 7.33 8.47 0.00
CA ASN A 303 7.83 7.65 1.10
C ASN A 303 9.21 7.00 0.83
N THR A 304 9.92 7.57 -0.13
CA THR A 304 11.24 7.15 -0.59
C THR A 304 12.36 8.04 -0.02
N GLY A 305 12.03 9.08 0.74
CA GLY A 305 13.01 9.88 1.49
C GLY A 305 13.61 9.12 2.67
N ARG A 306 14.74 9.59 3.20
CA ARG A 306 15.53 8.92 4.25
C ARG A 306 14.70 8.58 5.50
N GLU A 307 13.99 9.56 6.02
CA GLU A 307 13.11 9.41 7.18
C GLU A 307 11.92 8.49 6.88
N MET A 308 11.45 8.48 5.65
CA MET A 308 10.33 7.64 5.24
C MET A 308 10.75 6.19 5.03
N LEU A 309 11.95 5.93 4.52
CA LEU A 309 12.51 4.56 4.48
C LEU A 309 12.66 3.99 5.89
N TRP A 310 13.02 4.81 6.89
CA TRP A 310 13.02 4.38 8.29
C TRP A 310 11.62 4.03 8.78
N VAL A 311 10.62 4.88 8.49
CA VAL A 311 9.22 4.61 8.85
C VAL A 311 8.75 3.30 8.21
N VAL A 312 8.92 3.17 6.88
CA VAL A 312 8.57 1.97 6.11
C VAL A 312 9.21 0.74 6.73
N SER A 313 10.52 0.81 7.00
CA SER A 313 11.25 -0.30 7.58
C SER A 313 10.75 -0.69 8.96
N ILE A 314 10.61 0.27 9.89
CA ILE A 314 10.35 -0.06 11.29
C ILE A 314 8.91 -0.51 11.55
N PHE A 315 7.89 0.06 10.87
CA PHE A 315 6.52 -0.42 11.05
C PHE A 315 6.38 -1.85 10.51
N SER A 316 7.01 -2.13 9.36
CA SER A 316 7.00 -3.46 8.74
C SER A 316 7.56 -4.51 9.69
N GLN A 317 8.72 -4.21 10.28
CA GLN A 317 9.38 -5.09 11.26
C GLN A 317 8.53 -5.28 12.51
N ALA A 318 7.93 -4.21 13.03
CA ALA A 318 7.10 -4.27 14.23
C ALA A 318 5.93 -5.25 14.05
N VAL A 319 5.23 -5.16 12.92
CA VAL A 319 4.10 -6.05 12.58
C VAL A 319 4.58 -7.46 12.30
N ALA A 320 5.65 -7.61 11.50
CA ALA A 320 6.15 -8.90 11.07
C ALA A 320 6.66 -9.76 12.23
N ARG A 321 7.28 -9.13 13.24
CA ARG A 321 7.83 -9.84 14.40
C ARG A 321 6.80 -10.20 15.46
N ASN A 322 5.74 -9.41 15.58
CA ASN A 322 4.82 -9.46 16.72
C ASN A 322 3.40 -9.92 16.34
N SER A 323 3.17 -10.19 15.06
CA SER A 323 1.92 -10.72 14.53
C SER A 323 2.19 -11.53 13.26
N HIS A 324 1.16 -12.17 12.76
CA HIS A 324 1.15 -12.88 11.47
C HIS A 324 0.18 -12.23 10.48
N LEU A 325 -0.07 -10.93 10.63
CA LEU A 325 -0.95 -10.20 9.71
C LEU A 325 -0.27 -10.03 8.35
N VAL A 326 -1.02 -10.26 7.28
CA VAL A 326 -0.55 -10.03 5.91
C VAL A 326 -0.45 -8.53 5.66
N GLN A 327 0.71 -8.06 5.22
CA GLN A 327 0.96 -6.65 4.92
C GLN A 327 1.72 -6.51 3.59
N ASP A 328 1.47 -5.38 2.92
CA ASP A 328 2.26 -4.85 1.83
C ASP A 328 2.62 -3.37 2.06
N SER A 329 3.69 -2.92 1.42
CA SER A 329 4.10 -1.51 1.42
C SER A 329 3.96 -0.92 0.02
N ASN A 330 3.22 0.19 -0.10
CA ASN A 330 3.07 0.95 -1.33
C ASN A 330 4.21 1.96 -1.51
N GLY A 331 5.01 1.82 -2.57
CA GLY A 331 6.02 2.81 -2.90
C GLY A 331 5.40 4.07 -3.51
N PHE A 332 5.67 5.24 -2.93
CA PHE A 332 5.31 6.54 -3.50
C PHE A 332 6.59 7.33 -3.76
N ALA A 333 6.98 7.45 -5.03
CA ALA A 333 8.21 8.13 -5.42
C ALA A 333 7.99 9.63 -5.71
N ASN A 334 9.06 10.42 -5.59
CA ASN A 334 9.04 11.84 -5.93
C ASN A 334 9.14 12.06 -7.44
N ALA A 335 10.04 11.34 -8.10
CA ALA A 335 10.29 11.46 -9.53
C ALA A 335 9.26 10.72 -10.38
N GLY A 336 9.11 11.15 -11.63
CA GLY A 336 8.24 10.50 -12.60
C GLY A 336 8.95 9.52 -13.52
N PRO A 337 8.18 8.81 -14.38
CA PRO A 337 8.70 7.76 -15.25
C PRO A 337 9.75 8.25 -16.26
N GLY A 338 10.65 7.36 -16.66
CA GLY A 338 11.72 7.67 -17.62
C GLY A 338 12.84 8.53 -17.06
N THR A 339 12.92 8.64 -15.72
CA THR A 339 13.99 9.31 -15.01
C THR A 339 14.82 8.29 -14.25
N ASP A 340 16.14 8.51 -14.16
CA ASP A 340 17.02 7.64 -13.37
C ASP A 340 16.67 7.69 -11.88
N MET A 341 16.24 8.87 -11.40
CA MET A 341 15.83 9.09 -10.01
C MET A 341 14.70 8.14 -9.58
N LEU A 342 13.66 7.96 -10.41
CA LEU A 342 12.55 7.07 -10.07
C LEU A 342 13.04 5.64 -9.81
N TYR A 343 13.96 5.14 -10.63
CA TYR A 343 14.48 3.78 -10.44
C TYR A 343 15.32 3.64 -9.16
N TYR A 344 16.08 4.67 -8.77
CA TYR A 344 16.79 4.64 -7.47
C TYR A 344 15.83 4.70 -6.28
N GLU A 345 14.81 5.55 -6.33
CA GLU A 345 13.75 5.63 -5.32
C GLU A 345 13.02 4.28 -5.20
N THR A 346 12.71 3.66 -6.33
CA THR A 346 12.04 2.36 -6.41
C THR A 346 12.88 1.24 -5.83
N ALA A 347 14.17 1.18 -6.18
CA ALA A 347 15.08 0.20 -5.60
C ALA A 347 15.22 0.38 -4.09
N ALA A 348 15.26 1.61 -3.60
CA ALA A 348 15.39 1.90 -2.17
C ALA A 348 14.15 1.46 -1.38
N HIS A 349 12.95 1.76 -1.89
CA HIS A 349 11.70 1.35 -1.24
C HIS A 349 11.48 -0.17 -1.30
N ALA A 350 11.68 -0.81 -2.45
CA ALA A 350 11.54 -2.25 -2.59
C ALA A 350 12.54 -3.02 -1.70
N LEU A 351 13.78 -2.53 -1.61
CA LEU A 351 14.81 -3.07 -0.72
C LEU A 351 14.37 -2.97 0.75
N ALA A 352 14.00 -1.77 1.21
CA ALA A 352 13.61 -1.53 2.60
C ALA A 352 12.36 -2.32 3.01
N SER A 353 11.36 -2.37 2.14
CA SER A 353 10.11 -3.10 2.37
C SER A 353 10.36 -4.60 2.46
N THR A 354 11.13 -5.16 1.52
CA THR A 354 11.33 -6.61 1.44
C THR A 354 12.10 -7.17 2.64
N VAL A 355 13.22 -6.55 3.03
CA VAL A 355 14.03 -7.05 4.15
C VAL A 355 13.35 -6.84 5.51
N SER A 356 12.37 -5.94 5.57
CA SER A 356 11.64 -5.62 6.80
C SER A 356 10.36 -6.44 6.99
N GLY A 357 10.10 -7.42 6.12
CA GLY A 357 8.98 -8.36 6.25
C GLY A 357 7.70 -7.94 5.53
N ASN A 358 7.78 -6.98 4.60
CA ASN A 358 6.63 -6.55 3.81
C ASN A 358 6.53 -7.32 2.48
N ASN A 359 5.31 -7.49 1.96
CA ASN A 359 5.10 -7.73 0.54
C ASN A 359 5.18 -6.40 -0.23
N LEU A 360 5.20 -6.45 -1.56
CA LEU A 360 5.41 -5.26 -2.38
C LEU A 360 4.14 -4.81 -3.06
N TRP A 361 3.82 -3.53 -2.92
CA TRP A 361 2.88 -2.80 -3.77
C TRP A 361 3.65 -1.67 -4.43
N GLU A 362 3.94 -1.78 -5.70
CA GLU A 362 4.93 -0.90 -6.33
C GLU A 362 4.45 -0.49 -7.72
N MET A 363 4.68 0.72 -8.20
CA MET A 363 5.24 1.91 -7.57
C MET A 363 4.38 3.05 -8.07
N ALA A 364 3.96 3.95 -7.18
CA ALA A 364 3.22 5.17 -7.52
C ALA A 364 4.20 6.33 -7.75
N PRO A 365 4.59 6.62 -9.01
CA PRO A 365 5.55 7.68 -9.34
C PRO A 365 4.94 9.08 -9.25
N ALA A 366 5.80 10.08 -9.37
CA ALA A 366 5.44 11.50 -9.47
C ALA A 366 4.46 11.93 -8.37
N ARG A 367 4.76 11.51 -7.13
CA ARG A 367 3.99 11.81 -5.91
C ARG A 367 2.53 11.35 -5.97
N ASN A 368 2.24 10.38 -6.83
CA ASN A 368 0.91 9.85 -7.10
C ASN A 368 -0.13 10.95 -7.45
N LYS A 369 0.28 11.94 -8.25
CA LYS A 369 -0.56 13.13 -8.54
C LYS A 369 -0.70 13.47 -10.01
N HIS A 370 0.15 12.91 -10.86
CA HIS A 370 0.28 13.38 -12.22
C HIS A 370 -0.24 12.35 -13.21
N HIS A 371 -1.35 12.72 -13.83
CA HIS A 371 -2.05 11.96 -14.85
C HIS A 371 -1.10 11.39 -15.93
N ASN A 372 -1.37 10.14 -16.35
CA ASN A 372 -0.62 9.31 -17.30
C ASN A 372 0.86 9.05 -16.97
N ARG A 373 1.39 9.50 -15.84
CA ARG A 373 2.82 9.35 -15.50
C ARG A 373 3.07 8.13 -14.63
N GLY A 374 2.72 6.95 -15.12
CA GLY A 374 3.06 5.68 -14.48
C GLY A 374 3.24 4.58 -15.52
N THR A 375 4.21 3.70 -15.31
CA THR A 375 4.50 2.60 -16.23
C THR A 375 4.88 1.30 -15.51
N PRO A 376 4.78 0.16 -16.21
CA PRO A 376 5.25 -1.11 -15.66
C PRO A 376 6.77 -1.18 -15.39
N LEU A 377 7.62 -0.30 -15.95
CA LEU A 377 9.08 -0.46 -15.86
C LEU A 377 9.61 -0.23 -14.43
N GLU A 378 9.11 0.79 -13.74
CA GLU A 378 9.44 1.04 -12.34
C GLU A 378 8.99 -0.14 -11.46
N CYS A 379 7.77 -0.62 -11.67
CA CYS A 379 7.21 -1.75 -10.92
C CYS A 379 7.99 -3.05 -11.18
N ARG A 380 8.43 -3.27 -12.42
CA ARG A 380 9.32 -4.38 -12.80
C ARG A 380 10.62 -4.32 -12.01
N LEU A 381 11.26 -3.15 -11.93
CA LEU A 381 12.49 -3.00 -11.14
C LEU A 381 12.25 -3.34 -9.68
N ALA A 382 11.15 -2.84 -9.10
CA ALA A 382 10.79 -3.09 -7.71
C ALA A 382 10.63 -4.59 -7.43
N ALA A 383 9.88 -5.29 -8.29
CA ALA A 383 9.67 -6.74 -8.21
C ALA A 383 11.00 -7.50 -8.29
N GLU A 384 11.86 -7.13 -9.25
CA GLU A 384 13.16 -7.77 -9.42
C GLU A 384 14.10 -7.51 -8.24
N VAL A 385 14.11 -6.30 -7.67
CA VAL A 385 14.84 -5.97 -6.44
C VAL A 385 14.33 -6.83 -5.28
N GLY A 386 13.01 -6.84 -5.03
CA GLY A 386 12.42 -7.62 -3.93
C GLY A 386 12.73 -9.11 -4.03
N HIS A 387 12.56 -9.70 -5.20
CA HIS A 387 12.91 -11.10 -5.41
C HIS A 387 14.41 -11.35 -5.23
N ALA A 388 15.27 -10.48 -5.74
CA ALA A 388 16.71 -10.60 -5.64
C ALA A 388 17.18 -10.56 -4.18
N VAL A 389 16.74 -9.58 -3.40
CA VAL A 389 17.22 -9.38 -2.02
C VAL A 389 16.71 -10.48 -1.08
N ALA A 390 15.47 -10.95 -1.27
CA ALA A 390 14.94 -12.09 -0.54
C ALA A 390 15.76 -13.36 -0.82
N ARG A 391 15.98 -13.69 -2.11
CA ARG A 391 16.73 -14.89 -2.50
C ARG A 391 18.19 -14.87 -2.05
N GLN A 392 18.80 -13.69 -1.95
CA GLN A 392 20.14 -13.52 -1.40
C GLN A 392 20.22 -13.75 0.11
N GLY A 393 19.08 -13.81 0.82
CA GLY A 393 19.06 -13.79 2.27
C GLY A 393 19.69 -12.50 2.82
N MET A 394 19.42 -11.37 2.17
CA MET A 394 20.02 -10.09 2.52
C MET A 394 19.54 -9.62 3.89
N THR A 395 20.49 -9.30 4.77
CA THR A 395 20.19 -8.78 6.11
C THR A 395 19.83 -7.30 6.06
N ARG A 396 19.09 -6.79 7.07
CA ARG A 396 18.79 -5.35 7.21
C ARG A 396 20.05 -4.48 7.26
N ALA A 397 21.12 -4.98 7.87
CA ALA A 397 22.40 -4.27 7.93
C ALA A 397 23.02 -4.08 6.53
N GLN A 398 23.05 -5.14 5.72
CA GLN A 398 23.52 -5.07 4.32
C GLN A 398 22.60 -4.17 3.47
N ALA A 399 21.29 -4.33 3.64
CA ALA A 399 20.31 -3.49 2.96
C ALA A 399 20.49 -2.01 3.32
N ASN A 400 20.78 -1.68 4.58
CA ASN A 400 21.04 -0.32 5.01
C ASN A 400 22.23 0.31 4.28
N GLU A 401 23.32 -0.44 4.10
CA GLU A 401 24.48 0.03 3.34
C GLU A 401 24.13 0.33 1.87
N ILE A 402 23.29 -0.50 1.25
CA ILE A 402 22.84 -0.28 -0.13
C ILE A 402 21.87 0.91 -0.21
N ALA A 403 20.92 1.01 0.73
CA ALA A 403 19.97 2.11 0.82
C ALA A 403 20.69 3.46 0.95
N GLN A 404 21.78 3.54 1.71
CA GLN A 404 22.60 4.74 1.80
C GLN A 404 23.24 5.13 0.46
N LYS A 405 23.72 4.16 -0.33
CA LYS A 405 24.26 4.41 -1.68
C LYS A 405 23.16 4.88 -2.64
N LEU A 406 21.97 4.32 -2.54
CA LEU A 406 20.80 4.72 -3.33
C LEU A 406 20.34 6.14 -2.96
N LEU A 407 20.17 6.44 -1.68
CA LEU A 407 19.80 7.78 -1.18
C LEU A 407 20.77 8.85 -1.68
N ALA A 408 22.08 8.59 -1.66
CA ALA A 408 23.09 9.51 -2.18
C ALA A 408 22.92 9.85 -3.67
N LYS A 409 22.17 9.06 -4.45
CA LYS A 409 21.86 9.36 -5.86
C LYS A 409 20.72 10.36 -6.03
N TYR A 410 19.84 10.54 -5.04
CA TYR A 410 18.60 11.30 -5.24
C TYR A 410 18.11 12.18 -4.08
N GLU A 411 18.55 11.99 -2.84
CA GLU A 411 17.89 12.60 -1.68
C GLU A 411 17.96 14.13 -1.70
N GLU A 412 19.02 14.71 -2.26
CA GLU A 412 19.17 16.16 -2.44
C GLU A 412 18.17 16.76 -3.46
N GLN A 413 17.60 15.92 -4.33
CA GLN A 413 16.70 16.32 -5.42
C GLN A 413 15.21 16.13 -5.08
N ILE A 414 14.86 15.58 -3.91
CA ILE A 414 13.46 15.29 -3.53
C ILE A 414 12.52 16.49 -3.72
N SER A 415 12.97 17.68 -3.32
CA SER A 415 12.17 18.91 -3.42
C SER A 415 11.91 19.35 -4.87
N THR A 416 12.83 19.03 -5.79
CA THR A 416 12.83 19.44 -7.20
C THR A 416 12.80 18.24 -8.16
N ALA A 417 12.30 17.10 -7.70
CA ALA A 417 12.36 15.83 -8.42
C ALA A 417 11.78 15.96 -9.84
N PRO A 418 12.41 15.33 -10.85
CA PRO A 418 12.00 15.46 -12.23
C PRO A 418 10.65 14.80 -12.47
N MET A 419 9.76 15.52 -13.17
CA MET A 419 8.38 15.08 -13.47
C MET A 419 8.31 13.86 -14.39
N GLY A 420 9.39 13.57 -15.13
CA GLY A 420 9.43 12.45 -16.05
C GLY A 420 8.47 12.58 -17.23
N LYS A 421 8.16 11.43 -17.82
CA LYS A 421 7.40 11.27 -19.06
C LYS A 421 6.08 10.55 -18.82
N THR A 422 5.14 10.73 -19.74
CA THR A 422 3.87 10.00 -19.72
C THR A 422 4.03 8.59 -20.29
N PHE A 423 3.02 7.75 -20.03
CA PHE A 423 2.92 6.40 -20.59
C PHE A 423 3.03 6.41 -22.12
N GLN A 424 2.35 7.34 -22.82
CA GLN A 424 2.38 7.44 -24.28
C GLN A 424 3.76 7.86 -24.82
N GLU A 425 4.49 8.67 -24.05
CA GLU A 425 5.86 9.03 -24.38
C GLU A 425 6.81 7.85 -24.22
N MET A 426 6.56 6.95 -23.27
CA MET A 426 7.42 5.80 -22.96
C MET A 426 7.06 4.49 -23.66
N TYR A 427 5.81 4.32 -24.07
CA TYR A 427 5.28 3.06 -24.59
C TYR A 427 4.73 3.21 -26.00
N ASP A 428 4.87 2.15 -26.80
CA ASP A 428 3.96 1.94 -27.93
C ASP A 428 2.61 1.52 -27.35
N VAL A 429 1.68 2.47 -27.25
CA VAL A 429 0.35 2.27 -26.66
C VAL A 429 -0.40 1.12 -27.32
N ARG A 430 -0.32 0.98 -28.66
CA ARG A 430 -1.05 -0.06 -29.38
C ARG A 430 -0.52 -1.45 -29.05
N ARG A 431 0.80 -1.57 -28.95
CA ARG A 431 1.46 -2.83 -28.61
C ARG A 431 1.50 -3.06 -27.11
N ALA A 432 1.29 -2.04 -26.29
CA ALA A 432 1.49 -2.04 -24.84
C ALA A 432 2.87 -2.61 -24.46
N VAL A 433 3.93 -2.04 -25.05
CA VAL A 433 5.33 -2.38 -24.76
C VAL A 433 6.16 -1.11 -24.66
N ALA A 434 7.19 -1.11 -23.80
CA ALA A 434 8.11 -0.01 -23.67
C ALA A 434 8.85 0.24 -25.01
N LYS A 435 9.17 1.50 -25.30
CA LYS A 435 10.03 1.83 -26.44
C LYS A 435 11.49 1.46 -26.10
N PRO A 436 12.30 1.03 -27.09
CA PRO A 436 13.65 0.51 -26.85
C PRO A 436 14.54 1.41 -25.99
N GLU A 437 14.46 2.74 -26.19
CA GLU A 437 15.28 3.69 -25.45
C GLU A 437 15.02 3.69 -23.92
N PHE A 438 13.81 3.30 -23.49
CA PHE A 438 13.47 3.19 -22.06
C PHE A 438 13.79 1.82 -21.50
N GLU A 439 13.78 0.77 -22.33
CA GLU A 439 14.33 -0.54 -21.96
C GLU A 439 15.84 -0.44 -21.75
N ASP A 440 16.56 0.24 -22.65
CA ASP A 440 18.00 0.49 -22.52
C ASP A 440 18.33 1.29 -21.24
N GLN A 441 17.53 2.32 -20.92
CA GLN A 441 17.66 3.06 -19.67
C GLN A 441 17.46 2.14 -18.46
N TYR A 442 16.41 1.32 -18.48
CA TYR A 442 16.11 0.36 -17.43
C TYR A 442 17.28 -0.61 -17.19
N TYR A 443 17.83 -1.21 -18.24
CA TYR A 443 18.97 -2.15 -18.11
C TYR A 443 20.23 -1.47 -17.57
N ARG A 444 20.56 -0.26 -18.04
CA ARG A 444 21.69 0.50 -17.49
C ARG A 444 21.54 0.73 -15.99
N ILE A 445 20.36 1.17 -15.54
CA ILE A 445 20.14 1.45 -14.11
C ILE A 445 20.15 0.15 -13.29
N LYS A 446 19.60 -0.95 -13.83
CA LYS A 446 19.68 -2.27 -13.22
C LYS A 446 21.14 -2.70 -13.02
N GLU A 447 22.03 -2.49 -13.99
CA GLU A 447 23.47 -2.74 -13.84
C GLU A 447 24.12 -1.85 -12.77
N GLU A 448 23.79 -0.56 -12.71
CA GLU A 448 24.28 0.35 -11.67
C GLU A 448 23.88 -0.14 -10.27
N ILE A 449 22.62 -0.53 -10.08
CA ILE A 449 22.09 -1.08 -8.82
C ILE A 449 22.75 -2.42 -8.48
N ALA A 450 22.98 -3.27 -9.48
CA ALA A 450 23.69 -4.53 -9.29
C ALA A 450 25.10 -4.30 -8.72
N GLY A 451 25.81 -3.30 -9.24
CA GLY A 451 27.12 -2.86 -8.74
C GLY A 451 27.12 -2.36 -7.29
N MET A 452 25.95 -2.05 -6.71
CA MET A 452 25.83 -1.66 -5.30
C MET A 452 25.75 -2.86 -4.35
N GLY A 453 25.43 -4.05 -4.85
CA GLY A 453 25.34 -5.29 -4.08
C GLY A 453 24.09 -6.14 -4.33
N ILE A 454 23.19 -5.76 -5.24
CA ILE A 454 21.96 -6.52 -5.53
C ILE A 454 22.20 -7.53 -6.67
N GLN A 455 22.07 -8.82 -6.37
CA GLN A 455 22.20 -9.90 -7.35
C GLN A 455 20.84 -10.21 -8.00
N PHE A 456 20.56 -9.57 -9.15
CA PHE A 456 19.34 -9.81 -9.92
C PHE A 456 19.22 -11.25 -10.44
N ILE A 457 17.98 -11.71 -10.64
CA ILE A 457 17.67 -13.10 -11.01
C ILE A 457 18.13 -13.44 -12.44
N TYR A 458 18.04 -12.47 -13.34
CA TYR A 458 18.41 -12.57 -14.75
C TYR A 458 18.94 -11.23 -15.27
#